data_AF-A0A1Q7E9I1-F1
#
_entry.id   AF-A0A1Q7E9I1-F1
#
_cell.length_a   1.000
_cell.length_b   1.000
_cell.length_c   1.000
_cell.angle_alpha   90.00
_cell.angle_beta   90.00
_cell.angle_gamma   90.00
#
_symmetry.space_group_name_H-M   'P 1'
#
loop_
_entity.id
_entity.type
_entity.pdbx_description
1 polymer ?
#
loop_
_entity_poly.entity_id
_entity_poly.type
_entity_poly.pdbx_seq_one_letter_code
_entity_poly.pdbx_strand_id
1 'polypeptide(L)' 'MISAIERGQQDPRHGTLERIMAAAGQELDMVVRSGGGVDRTQFVESLRLTPEERLKGTAAGARWLKTVRRARRAR' A
#
# COMPACT_ATOMS: atom_id res chain seq x y z
N MET A 1 -9.59 -21.11 -25.93
CA MET A 1 -10.33 -20.31 -24.93
C MET A 1 -9.51 -20.12 -23.67
N ILE A 2 -9.13 -21.18 -22.93
CA ILE A 2 -8.22 -21.08 -21.78
C ILE A 2 -6.80 -20.60 -22.14
N SER A 3 -6.25 -21.09 -23.25
CA SER A 3 -4.89 -20.72 -23.66
C SER A 3 -4.69 -19.23 -24.01
N ALA A 4 -5.77 -18.50 -24.34
CA ALA A 4 -5.71 -17.05 -24.53
C ALA A 4 -5.64 -16.30 -23.20
N ILE A 5 -6.32 -16.81 -22.16
CA ILE A 5 -6.24 -16.31 -20.78
C ILE A 5 -4.82 -16.56 -20.24
N GLU A 6 -4.28 -17.77 -20.42
CA GLU A 6 -2.92 -18.12 -19.97
C GLU A 6 -1.82 -17.28 -20.62
N ARG A 7 -2.02 -16.86 -21.86
CA ARG A 7 -1.10 -15.94 -22.58
C ARG A 7 -1.35 -14.46 -22.27
N GLY A 8 -2.29 -14.12 -21.40
CA GLY A 8 -2.66 -12.75 -21.08
C GLY A 8 -3.33 -11.98 -22.22
N GLN A 9 -3.81 -12.68 -23.25
CA GLN A 9 -4.51 -12.08 -24.40
C GLN A 9 -5.99 -11.82 -24.12
N GLN A 10 -6.51 -12.37 -23.02
CA GLN A 10 -7.89 -12.21 -22.60
C GLN A 10 -7.94 -12.02 -21.08
N ASP A 11 -8.66 -10.99 -20.65
CA ASP A 11 -9.03 -10.79 -19.25
C ASP A 11 -10.39 -11.47 -18.96
N PRO A 12 -10.43 -12.59 -18.22
CA PRO A 12 -11.67 -13.27 -17.93
C PRO A 12 -12.53 -12.49 -16.93
N ARG A 13 -13.84 -12.40 -17.21
CA ARG A 13 -14.81 -11.91 -16.22
C ARG A 13 -14.82 -12.81 -14.99
N HIS A 14 -15.25 -12.25 -13.85
CA HIS A 14 -15.35 -12.96 -12.56
C HIS A 14 -15.95 -14.37 -12.66
N GLY A 15 -17.13 -14.52 -13.25
CA GLY A 15 -17.79 -15.84 -13.35
C GLY A 15 -17.08 -16.85 -14.25
N THR A 16 -16.15 -16.43 -15.12
CA THR A 16 -15.27 -17.35 -15.84
C THR A 16 -14.12 -17.81 -14.95
N LEU A 17 -13.53 -16.88 -14.19
CA LEU A 17 -12.47 -17.15 -13.20
C LEU A 17 -12.97 -18.14 -12.14
N GLU A 18 -14.14 -17.89 -11.57
CA GLU A 18 -14.79 -18.75 -10.56
C GLU A 18 -14.98 -20.19 -11.06
N ARG A 19 -15.47 -20.38 -12.29
CA ARG A 19 -15.65 -21.72 -12.88
C ARG A 19 -14.32 -22.44 -13.12
N ILE A 20 -13.28 -21.73 -13.52
CA ILE A 20 -11.95 -22.31 -13.72
C ILE A 20 -11.38 -22.79 -12.39
N MET A 21 -11.45 -21.95 -11.35
CA MET A 21 -10.94 -22.30 -10.02
C MET A 21 -11.72 -23.47 -9.42
N ALA A 22 -13.05 -23.46 -9.53
CA ALA A 22 -13.90 -24.56 -9.06
C ALA A 22 -13.57 -25.89 -9.75
N ALA A 23 -13.31 -25.88 -11.07
CA ALA A 23 -12.89 -27.06 -11.81
C ALA A 23 -11.53 -27.60 -11.36
N ALA A 24 -10.67 -26.75 -10.80
CA ALA A 24 -9.40 -27.12 -10.19
C ALA A 24 -9.52 -27.49 -8.69
N GLY A 25 -10.75 -27.55 -8.14
CA GLY A 25 -10.98 -27.80 -6.72
C GLY A 25 -10.48 -26.66 -5.83
N GLN A 26 -10.48 -25.43 -6.33
CA GLN A 26 -10.08 -24.21 -5.62
C GLN A 26 -11.26 -23.23 -5.53
N GLU A 27 -11.24 -22.38 -4.52
CA GLU A 27 -12.22 -21.29 -4.33
C GLU A 27 -11.57 -19.93 -4.66
N LEU A 28 -12.39 -18.99 -5.13
CA LEU A 28 -11.95 -17.64 -5.44
C LEU A 28 -12.39 -16.66 -4.35
N ASP A 29 -11.44 -16.21 -3.54
CA ASP A 29 -11.67 -15.20 -2.51
C ASP A 29 -11.18 -13.82 -2.93
N MET A 30 -12.02 -12.80 -2.70
CA MET A 30 -11.60 -11.41 -2.81
C MET A 30 -10.98 -10.94 -1.50
N VAL A 31 -9.67 -10.76 -1.51
CA VAL A 31 -8.94 -10.16 -0.38
C VAL A 31 -8.57 -8.71 -0.69
N VAL A 32 -8.79 -7.83 0.28
CA VAL A 32 -8.25 -6.47 0.20
C VAL A 32 -6.73 -6.57 0.24
N ARG A 33 -6.06 -6.03 -0.78
CA ARG A 33 -4.59 -5.95 -0.76
C ARG A 33 -4.16 -5.03 0.38
N SER A 34 -3.36 -5.55 1.31
CA SER A 34 -2.79 -4.75 2.39
C SER A 34 -2.04 -3.54 1.84
N GLY A 35 -2.48 -2.35 2.28
CA GLY A 35 -1.96 -1.07 1.85
C GLY A 35 -2.35 -0.63 0.43
N GLY A 36 -3.31 -1.30 -0.21
CA GLY A 36 -4.05 -0.72 -1.34
C GLY A 36 -4.86 0.49 -0.86
N GLY A 37 -4.77 1.61 -1.58
CA GLY A 37 -5.43 2.86 -1.18
C GLY A 37 -4.77 3.63 -0.02
N VAL A 38 -3.64 3.14 0.52
CA VAL A 38 -2.85 3.90 1.50
C VAL A 38 -1.88 4.81 0.75
N ASP A 39 -1.90 6.11 1.06
CA ASP A 39 -0.87 7.02 0.59
C ASP A 39 0.48 6.65 1.23
N ARG A 40 1.40 6.18 0.39
CA ARG A 40 2.75 5.77 0.81
C ARG A 40 3.80 6.83 0.48
N THR A 41 3.41 7.99 -0.04
CA THR A 41 4.33 9.02 -0.55
C THR A 41 5.36 9.41 0.51
N GLN A 42 4.90 9.82 1.70
CA GLN A 42 5.81 10.22 2.78
C GLN A 42 6.73 9.10 3.27
N PHE A 43 6.26 7.85 3.27
CA PHE A 43 7.07 6.70 3.65
C PHE A 43 8.18 6.45 2.63
N VAL A 44 7.83 6.42 1.34
CA VAL A 44 8.77 6.21 0.24
C VAL A 44 9.80 7.35 0.18
N GLU A 45 9.36 8.60 0.33
CA GLU A 45 10.25 9.76 0.37
C GLU A 45 11.22 9.69 1.56
N SER A 46 10.73 9.32 2.75
CA SER A 46 11.58 9.19 3.94
C SER A 46 12.61 8.06 3.83
N LEU A 47 12.32 7.00 3.08
CA LEU A 47 13.27 5.92 2.82
C LEU A 47 14.39 6.33 1.84
N ARG A 48 14.16 7.33 0.99
CA ARG A 48 15.16 7.82 0.03
C ARG A 48 16.20 8.77 0.65
N LEU A 49 15.93 9.27 1.86
CA LEU A 49 16.83 10.18 2.56
C LEU A 49 18.09 9.46 3.05
N THR A 50 19.24 10.09 2.86
CA THR A 50 20.51 9.68 3.47
C THR A 50 20.46 9.79 5.00
N PRO A 51 21.36 9.12 5.74
CA PRO A 51 21.44 9.25 7.19
C PRO A 51 21.58 10.71 7.67
N GLU A 52 22.34 11.54 6.96
CA GLU A 52 22.53 12.94 7.31
C GLU A 52 21.25 13.78 7.11
N GLU A 53 20.55 13.58 5.99
CA GLU A 53 19.27 14.26 5.72
C GLU A 53 18.19 13.85 6.72
N ARG A 54 18.16 12.57 7.11
CA ARG A 54 17.30 12.08 8.17
C ARG A 54 17.56 12.80 9.48
N LEU A 55 18.81 12.91 9.91
CA LEU A 55 19.18 13.62 11.14
C LEU A 55 18.73 15.09 11.15
N LYS A 56 18.89 15.80 10.02
CA LYS A 56 18.41 17.18 9.85
C LYS A 56 16.88 17.26 9.99
N GLY A 57 16.16 16.32 9.36
CA GLY A 57 14.70 16.20 9.46
C GLY A 57 14.22 15.93 10.89
N THR A 58 14.84 14.99 11.60
CA THR A 58 14.45 14.62 12.98
C THR A 58 14.59 15.79 13.95
N ALA A 59 15.66 16.58 13.81
CA ALA A 59 15.88 17.76 14.65
C ALA A 59 14.78 18.83 14.42
N ALA A 60 14.35 19.03 13.16
CA ALA A 60 13.24 19.92 12.83
C ALA A 60 11.90 19.41 13.39
N GLY A 61 11.62 18.11 13.23
CA GLY A 61 10.42 17.47 13.79
C GLY A 61 10.34 17.59 15.31
N ALA A 62 11.46 17.42 16.02
CA ALA A 62 11.51 17.55 17.47
C ALA A 62 11.17 18.97 17.96
N ARG A 63 11.59 20.01 17.23
CA ARG A 63 11.23 21.41 17.54
C ARG A 63 9.74 21.65 17.34
N TRP A 64 9.17 21.18 16.24
CA TRP A 64 7.74 21.31 15.96
C TRP A 64 6.87 20.58 17.01
N LEU A 65 7.26 19.36 17.40
CA LEU A 65 6.56 18.59 18.41
C LEU A 65 6.51 19.31 19.77
N LYS A 66 7.59 20.01 20.16
CA LYS A 66 7.60 20.85 21.37
C LYS A 66 6.54 21.97 21.28
N THR A 67 6.40 22.61 20.12
CA THR A 67 5.37 23.63 19.89
C THR A 67 3.96 23.07 20.01
N VAL A 68 3.68 21.94 19.37
CA VAL A 68 2.37 21.27 19.44
C VAL A 68 2.03 20.86 20.88
N ARG A 69 2.99 20.31 21.63
CA ARG A 69 2.79 19.94 23.04
C ARG A 69 2.51 21.14 23.93
N ARG A 70 3.13 22.29 23.67
CA ARG A 70 2.84 23.55 24.39
C ARG A 70 1.45 24.06 24.09
N ALA A 71 1.06 24.10 22.82
CA ALA A 71 -0.29 24.51 22.41
C ALA A 71 -1.38 23.62 23.01
N ARG A 72 -1.15 22.30 23.11
CA ARG A 72 -2.08 21.35 23.73
C ARG A 72 -2.21 21.50 25.25
N ARG A 73 -1.26 22.14 25.93
CA ARG A 73 -1.29 22.40 27.38
C ARG A 73 -1.92 23.75 27.75
N ALA A 74 -2.07 24.66 26.78
CA ALA A 74 -2.70 25.97 26.95
C ALA A 74 -4.22 25.94 26.69
N ARG A 75 -4.75 24.78 26.30
CA ARG A 75 -6.18 24.43 26.27
C ARG A 75 -6.49 23.54 27.46
#